data_AF-A0A3D0XZJ4-F1
#
_entry.id   AF-A0A3D0XZJ4-F1
#
_cell.length_a   1.000
_cell.length_b   1.000
_cell.length_c   1.000
_cell.angle_alpha   90.00
_cell.angle_beta   90.00
_cell.angle_gamma   90.00
#
_symmetry.space_group_name_H-M   'P 1'
#
loop_
_entity.id
_entity.type
_entity.pdbx_description
1 polymer ?
#
loop_
_entity_poly.entity_id
_entity_poly.type
_entity_poly.pdbx_seq_one_letter_code
_entity_poly.pdbx_strand_id
1 'polypeptide(L)' 'MIKKLAWNTFKSTGNVDTFLELKQIENIEKNINNLQKVETNGNSKNEGNNYSRK' A
#
# COMPACT_ATOMS: atom_id res chain seq x y z
N MET A 1 -8.96 8.37 4.15
CA MET A 1 -8.95 9.77 4.64
C MET A 1 -8.60 10.75 3.53
N ILE A 2 -7.52 10.51 2.78
CA ILE A 2 -7.04 11.37 1.68
C ILE A 2 -8.09 11.58 0.57
N LYS A 3 -8.80 10.51 0.16
CA LYS A 3 -9.91 10.62 -0.82
C LYS A 3 -10.97 11.65 -0.44
N LYS A 4 -11.33 11.73 0.86
CA LYS A 4 -12.35 12.67 1.36
C LYS A 4 -11.83 14.10 1.39
N LEU A 5 -10.56 14.29 1.76
CA LEU A 5 -9.91 15.60 1.76
C LEU A 5 -9.87 16.21 0.36
N ALA A 6 -9.35 15.48 -0.63
CA ALA A 6 -9.23 16.05 -1.96
C ALA A 6 -10.54 16.03 -2.76
N TRP A 7 -11.54 15.21 -2.42
CA TRP A 7 -12.91 15.41 -2.89
C TRP A 7 -13.49 16.74 -2.38
N ASN A 8 -13.29 17.07 -1.10
CA ASN A 8 -13.74 18.35 -0.55
C ASN A 8 -12.99 19.53 -1.19
N THR A 9 -11.68 19.40 -1.43
CA THR A 9 -10.89 20.42 -2.14
C THR A 9 -11.39 20.60 -3.57
N PHE A 10 -11.61 19.50 -4.33
CA PHE A 10 -12.19 19.56 -5.68
C PHE A 10 -13.56 20.23 -5.68
N LYS A 11 -14.44 19.90 -4.73
CA LYS A 11 -15.76 20.53 -4.58
C LYS A 11 -15.69 22.03 -4.29
N SER A 12 -14.61 22.48 -3.64
CA SER A 12 -14.37 23.88 -3.30
C SER A 12 -13.74 24.67 -4.46
N THR A 13 -12.76 24.08 -5.17
CA THR A 13 -11.91 24.78 -6.15
C THR A 13 -12.21 24.42 -7.61
N GLY A 14 -12.90 23.32 -7.87
CA GLY A 14 -13.16 22.80 -9.22
C GLY A 14 -11.90 22.34 -9.97
N ASN A 15 -10.74 22.26 -9.30
CA ASN A 15 -9.47 22.01 -9.99
C ASN A 15 -9.31 20.52 -10.36
N VAL A 16 -9.18 20.23 -11.66
CA VAL A 16 -8.96 18.87 -12.19
C VAL A 16 -7.60 18.29 -11.77
N ASP A 17 -6.59 19.12 -11.53
CA ASP A 17 -5.27 18.66 -11.10
C ASP A 17 -5.36 17.93 -9.75
N THR A 18 -6.25 18.38 -8.87
CA THR A 18 -6.53 17.72 -7.59
C THR A 18 -7.04 16.28 -7.76
N PHE A 19 -7.74 15.97 -8.86
CA PHE A 19 -8.17 14.60 -9.17
C PHE A 19 -7.00 13.73 -9.65
N LEU A 20 -6.07 14.31 -10.43
CA LEU A 20 -4.90 13.60 -10.92
C LEU A 20 -3.94 13.25 -9.77
N GLU A 21 -3.70 14.21 -8.87
CA GLU A 21 -2.91 14.03 -7.64
C GLU A 21 -3.53 12.96 -6.73
N LEU A 22 -4.86 12.99 -6.57
CA LEU A 22 -5.61 11.96 -5.84
C LEU A 22 -5.36 10.55 -6.35
N LYS A 23 -5.40 10.38 -7.68
CA LYS A 23 -5.21 9.09 -8.33
C LYS A 23 -3.79 8.56 -8.13
N GLN A 24 -2.80 9.46 -8.15
CA GLN A 24 -1.41 9.11 -7.88
C GLN A 24 -1.20 8.68 -6.43
N ILE A 25 -1.74 9.42 -5.46
CA ILE A 25 -1.64 9.08 -4.04
C ILE A 25 -2.34 7.74 -3.74
N GLU A 26 -3.51 7.48 -4.32
CA GLU A 26 -4.18 6.17 -4.19
C GLU A 26 -3.30 5.02 -4.68
N ASN A 27 -2.55 5.23 -5.76
CA ASN A 27 -1.66 4.21 -6.31
C ASN A 27 -0.45 3.95 -5.38
N ILE A 28 0.08 5.01 -4.77
CA ILE A 28 1.15 4.92 -3.77
C ILE A 28 0.67 4.18 -2.52
N GLU A 29 -0.52 4.50 -1.99
CA GLU A 29 -1.10 3.78 -0.84
C GLU A 29 -1.27 2.29 -1.13
N LYS A 30 -1.76 1.92 -2.32
CA LYS A 30 -1.87 0.52 -2.74
C LYS A 30 -0.51 -0.17 -2.80
N ASN A 31 0.49 0.49 -3.37
CA ASN A 31 1.85 -0.06 -3.43
C ASN A 31 2.46 -0.27 -2.04
N ILE A 32 2.31 0.70 -1.13
CA ILE A 32 2.78 0.58 0.26
C ILE A 32 2.08 -0.57 0.98
N ASN A 33 0.75 -0.66 0.87
CA ASN A 33 0.00 -1.77 1.48
C ASN A 33 0.40 -3.14 0.92
N ASN A 34 0.71 -3.21 -0.38
CA ASN A 34 1.20 -4.44 -1.00
C ASN A 34 2.61 -4.81 -0.50
N LEU A 35 3.52 -3.83 -0.38
CA LEU A 35 4.85 -4.03 0.21
C LEU A 35 4.75 -4.54 1.65
N GLN A 36 3.90 -3.93 2.46
CA GLN A 36 3.71 -4.32 3.86
C GLN A 36 3.12 -5.75 3.99
N LYS A 37 2.26 -6.15 3.04
CA LYS A 37 1.76 -7.54 2.95
C LYS A 37 2.87 -8.55 2.64
N VAL A 38 3.84 -8.21 1.78
CA VAL A 38 4.96 -9.09 1.43
C VAL A 38 5.86 -9.34 2.64
N GLU A 39 6.14 -8.32 3.46
CA GLU A 39 6.94 -8.50 4.69
C GLU A 39 6.25 -9.42 5.72
N THR A 40 4.92 -9.37 5.83
CA THR A 40 4.19 -10.26 6.74
C THR A 40 4.09 -11.72 6.28
N ASN A 41 4.11 -11.97 4.96
CA ASN A 41 4.10 -13.33 4.39
C ASN A 41 5.51 -13.90 4.14
N GLY A 42 6.56 -13.10 4.33
CA GLY A 42 7.96 -13.48 4.19
C GLY A 42 8.51 -14.36 5.32
N ASN A 43 7.68 -14.70 6.32
CA ASN A 43 8.04 -15.67 7.36
C ASN A 43 7.77 -17.10 6.87
N SER A 44 8.31 -17.45 5.69
CA SER A 44 8.37 -18.84 5.25
C SER A 44 9.35 -19.56 6.16
N LYS A 45 8.79 -20.28 7.12
CA LYS A 45 9.45 -21.20 8.05
C LYS A 45 10.70 -21.83 7.45
N ASN A 46 11.87 -21.40 7.92
CA ASN A 46 13.05 -22.24 7.83
C ASN A 46 12.92 -23.34 8.91
N GLU A 47 12.04 -24.31 8.67
CA GLU A 47 12.06 -25.59 9.38
C GLU A 47 13.33 -26.32 8.92
N GLY A 48 14.45 -25.95 9.56
CA GLY A 48 15.73 -26.58 9.36
C GLY A 48 15.63 -28.04 9.77
N ASN A 49 15.35 -28.90 8.80
CA ASN A 49 15.41 -30.35 8.95
C ASN A 49 16.86 -30.75 9.26
N ASN A 50 17.22 -30.75 10.53
CA ASN A 50 18.45 -31.41 10.97
C ASN A 50 18.16 -32.91 11.09
N TYR A 51 18.36 -33.61 9.97
CA TYR A 51 18.50 -35.05 9.99
C TYR A 51 19.82 -35.39 10.69
N SER A 52 19.82 -35.42 12.03
CA SER A 52 20.94 -35.95 12.78
C SER A 52 20.96 -37.46 12.56
N ARG A 53 21.75 -37.88 11.56
CA ARG A 53 22.00 -39.26 11.16
C ARG A 53 23.18 -39.78 11.99
N LYS A 54 22.91 -40.87 12.70
CA LYS A 54 23.80 -41.77 13.48
C LYS A 54 24.21 -41.30 14.86
#